data_AF-A0A972N5S1-F1
#
_entry.id   AF-A0A972N5S1-F1
#
_cell.length_a   1.000
_cell.length_b   1.000
_cell.length_c   1.000
_cell.angle_alpha   90.00
_cell.angle_beta   90.00
_cell.angle_gamma   90.00
#
_symmetry.space_group_name_H-M   'P 1'
#
loop_
_entity.id
_entity.type
_entity.pdbx_description
1 polymer ?
#
loop_
_entity_poly.entity_id
_entity_poly.type
_entity_poly.pdbx_seq_one_letter_code
_entity_poly.pdbx_strand_id
1 'polypeptide(L)'
;MLGRRVLPWLSGSLLIAASAFVLLLDILHPYPKVPPSLTGEQVAHVEGVAFTINVQGPTVYMGMGSRVWVLQGRDVHHLQRIGESPRFSGDVLDLEVKDHYLFVAARDAGIRVLDVSDPAHPQEVGGTYPAAWVEGIALAGDRLYAAATWGGLVIFDVSRAPRLHLMGRLDTPGYARDVTVSGPVALVADWHGGIRVVDVSHPDHPREVAALEGETRPQSVAIRGPIAYVADGWGLQVIDISDPAVPRVVKRLLLPAWTVHVALQGDRAYVSARDAGVIVVDVSDPARSHVVGRYATTAAAVQVVPVPPYLYIAQEMNGLLILREQE
;
A
#
# COMPACT_ATOMS: atom_id res chain seq x y z
N MET A 1 3.62 -9.18 -54.48
CA MET A 1 2.20 -9.04 -54.14
C MET A 1 2.03 -9.36 -52.65
N LEU A 2 1.49 -8.39 -51.90
CA LEU A 2 0.87 -8.45 -50.54
C LEU A 2 1.57 -9.31 -49.47
N GLY A 3 1.96 -8.82 -48.29
CA GLY A 3 1.47 -7.71 -47.48
C GLY A 3 1.41 -8.20 -46.02
N ARG A 4 2.18 -7.57 -45.13
CA ARG A 4 2.21 -7.84 -43.67
C ARG A 4 0.81 -7.81 -43.06
N ARG A 5 0.49 -8.75 -42.16
CA ARG A 5 -0.44 -8.52 -41.04
C ARG A 5 0.04 -9.28 -39.79
N VAL A 6 0.67 -8.51 -38.90
CA VAL A 6 0.71 -8.80 -37.46
C VAL A 6 -0.68 -8.48 -36.92
N LEU A 7 -1.30 -9.41 -36.20
CA LEU A 7 -2.56 -9.18 -35.48
C LEU A 7 -2.26 -9.04 -33.98
N PRO A 8 -2.83 -8.04 -33.28
CA PRO A 8 -2.42 -7.70 -31.91
C PRO A 8 -3.52 -7.98 -30.84
N TRP A 9 -3.11 -7.95 -29.57
CA TRP A 9 -3.92 -7.87 -28.33
C TRP A 9 -4.65 -9.11 -27.78
N LEU A 10 -4.17 -9.59 -26.63
CA LEU A 10 -4.97 -10.13 -25.52
C LEU A 10 -4.50 -9.42 -24.23
N SER A 11 -5.07 -8.24 -23.93
CA SER A 11 -4.81 -7.51 -22.67
C SER A 11 -6.09 -7.24 -21.86
N GLY A 12 -7.14 -8.02 -22.08
CA GLY A 12 -8.45 -7.84 -21.40
C GLY A 12 -8.92 -9.04 -20.58
N SER A 13 -8.24 -10.18 -20.65
CA SER A 13 -8.79 -11.45 -20.15
C SER A 13 -8.44 -11.79 -18.69
N LEU A 14 -7.43 -11.12 -18.10
CA LEU A 14 -7.01 -11.40 -16.72
C LEU A 14 -7.86 -10.69 -15.66
N LEU A 15 -8.36 -9.48 -15.96
CA LEU A 15 -9.22 -8.69 -15.05
C LEU A 15 -10.62 -9.31 -14.89
N ILE A 16 -11.17 -9.89 -15.96
CA ILE A 16 -12.48 -10.58 -15.91
C ILE A 16 -12.36 -11.90 -15.14
N ALA A 17 -11.23 -12.61 -15.26
CA ALA A 17 -10.98 -13.82 -14.49
C ALA A 17 -10.83 -13.52 -12.98
N ALA A 18 -10.20 -12.42 -12.61
CA ALA A 18 -10.12 -11.99 -11.20
C ALA A 18 -11.50 -11.63 -10.62
N SER A 19 -12.32 -10.85 -11.34
CA SER A 19 -13.68 -10.51 -10.89
C SER A 19 -14.62 -11.72 -10.81
N ALA A 20 -14.56 -12.63 -11.78
CA ALA A 20 -15.38 -13.85 -11.76
C ALA A 20 -14.96 -14.83 -10.65
N PHE A 21 -13.67 -14.85 -10.29
CA PHE A 21 -13.14 -15.68 -9.22
C PHE A 21 -13.49 -15.14 -7.82
N VAL A 22 -13.50 -13.81 -7.64
CA VAL A 22 -13.99 -13.15 -6.41
C VAL A 22 -15.49 -13.43 -6.20
N LEU A 23 -16.31 -13.29 -7.24
CA LEU A 23 -17.74 -13.58 -7.20
C LEU A 23 -18.07 -15.04 -6.82
N LEU A 24 -17.24 -16.01 -7.24
CA LEU A 24 -17.46 -17.43 -6.91
C LEU A 24 -17.09 -17.76 -5.45
N LEU A 25 -16.08 -17.10 -4.88
CA LEU A 25 -15.66 -17.30 -3.50
C LEU A 25 -16.56 -16.58 -2.48
N ASP A 26 -17.14 -15.43 -2.85
CA ASP A 26 -18.12 -14.70 -2.03
C ASP A 26 -19.37 -15.55 -1.71
N ILE A 27 -19.73 -16.50 -2.58
CA ILE A 27 -20.85 -17.44 -2.36
C ILE A 27 -20.48 -18.52 -1.33
N LEU A 28 -19.20 -18.91 -1.26
CA LEU A 28 -18.73 -19.99 -0.39
C LEU A 28 -18.31 -19.49 1.00
N HIS A 29 -17.93 -18.22 1.13
CA HIS A 29 -17.54 -17.60 2.40
C HIS A 29 -18.25 -16.25 2.57
N PRO A 30 -19.49 -16.23 3.09
CA PRO A 30 -20.22 -14.97 3.28
C PRO A 30 -19.46 -14.06 4.25
N TYR A 31 -19.21 -12.82 3.82
CA TYR A 31 -18.61 -11.80 4.68
C TYR A 31 -19.42 -11.61 5.97
N PRO A 32 -18.75 -11.31 7.10
CA PRO A 32 -19.44 -10.94 8.33
C PRO A 32 -20.25 -9.65 8.12
N LYS A 33 -21.21 -9.42 9.03
CA LYS A 33 -22.01 -8.19 9.01
C LYS A 33 -21.12 -6.96 9.10
N VAL A 34 -21.49 -5.93 8.36
CA VAL A 34 -20.85 -4.61 8.40
C VAL A 34 -21.01 -4.01 9.81
N PRO A 35 -19.92 -3.55 10.46
CA PRO A 35 -19.97 -2.97 11.80
C PRO A 35 -20.66 -1.59 11.82
N PRO A 36 -21.05 -1.10 13.00
CA PRO A 36 -21.65 0.23 13.13
C PRO A 36 -20.69 1.33 12.66
N SER A 37 -21.26 2.39 12.09
CA SER A 37 -20.49 3.57 11.69
C SER A 37 -20.04 4.35 12.92
N LEU A 38 -18.77 4.73 12.92
CA LEU A 38 -18.20 5.71 13.84
C LEU A 38 -18.57 7.11 13.35
N THR A 39 -18.65 8.05 14.29
CA THR A 39 -18.88 9.46 13.97
C THR A 39 -17.59 10.07 13.44
N GLY A 40 -17.63 10.62 12.23
CA GLY A 40 -16.54 11.35 11.62
C GLY A 40 -17.09 12.52 10.82
N GLU A 41 -16.47 13.68 10.96
CA GLU A 41 -16.84 14.87 10.20
C GLU A 41 -16.04 14.87 8.89
N GLN A 42 -16.72 14.96 7.75
CA GLN A 42 -16.05 15.20 6.48
C GLN A 42 -15.51 16.64 6.46
N VAL A 43 -14.20 16.76 6.36
CA VAL A 43 -13.48 18.03 6.44
C VAL A 43 -13.12 18.56 5.05
N ALA A 44 -12.70 17.66 4.17
CA ALA A 44 -12.31 18.00 2.82
C ALA A 44 -12.52 16.82 1.87
N HIS A 45 -12.65 17.17 0.59
CA HIS A 45 -12.78 16.21 -0.50
C HIS A 45 -12.10 16.74 -1.76
N VAL A 46 -11.33 15.89 -2.44
CA VAL A 46 -10.73 16.20 -3.74
C VAL A 46 -11.11 15.10 -4.70
N GLU A 47 -11.86 15.42 -5.75
CA GLU A 47 -12.36 14.43 -6.71
C GLU A 47 -11.24 13.82 -7.58
N GLY A 48 -11.40 12.55 -7.96
CA GLY A 48 -10.55 11.88 -8.95
C GLY A 48 -10.40 10.37 -8.73
N VAL A 49 -9.34 9.78 -9.29
CA VAL A 49 -9.00 8.35 -9.17
C VAL A 49 -7.73 8.25 -8.34
N ALA A 50 -7.87 8.03 -7.04
CA ALA A 50 -6.76 7.94 -6.10
C ALA A 50 -6.40 6.49 -5.85
N PHE A 51 -5.11 6.17 -5.90
CA PHE A 51 -4.61 4.84 -5.50
C PHE A 51 -3.79 4.89 -4.21
N THR A 52 -3.06 5.98 -3.99
CA THR A 52 -2.17 6.14 -2.83
C THR A 52 -2.04 7.61 -2.42
N ILE A 53 -1.68 7.82 -1.17
CA ILE A 53 -1.49 9.09 -0.48
C ILE A 53 -0.25 8.95 0.42
N ASN A 54 0.59 9.98 0.43
CA ASN A 54 1.60 10.19 1.47
C ASN A 54 1.42 11.60 2.03
N VAL A 55 1.41 11.73 3.36
CA VAL A 55 1.21 13.02 4.05
C VAL A 55 2.50 13.41 4.76
N GLN A 56 3.06 14.57 4.43
CA GLN A 56 4.27 15.14 5.03
C GLN A 56 3.99 16.56 5.52
N GLY A 57 3.79 16.69 6.84
CA GLY A 57 3.41 17.97 7.44
C GLY A 57 2.15 18.55 6.77
N PRO A 58 2.21 19.76 6.16
CA PRO A 58 1.06 20.36 5.49
C PRO A 58 0.83 19.84 4.05
N THR A 59 1.72 19.00 3.52
CA THR A 59 1.72 18.58 2.13
C THR A 59 1.14 17.17 1.99
N VAL A 60 0.25 16.99 1.01
CA VAL A 60 -0.30 15.68 0.64
C VAL A 60 0.16 15.36 -0.78
N TYR A 61 0.93 14.29 -0.92
CA TYR A 61 1.25 13.70 -2.21
C TYR A 61 0.23 12.62 -2.52
N MET A 62 -0.31 12.61 -3.73
CA MET A 62 -1.44 11.76 -4.08
C MET A 62 -1.23 11.11 -5.44
N GLY A 63 -1.18 9.78 -5.48
CA GLY A 63 -1.12 9.00 -6.71
C GLY A 63 -2.46 9.03 -7.43
N MET A 64 -2.52 9.76 -8.52
CA MET A 64 -3.72 10.06 -9.31
C MET A 64 -3.63 9.43 -10.70
N GLY A 65 -3.92 8.12 -10.78
CA GLY A 65 -3.60 7.32 -11.97
C GLY A 65 -2.11 7.38 -12.26
N SER A 66 -1.73 7.81 -13.46
CA SER A 66 -0.34 7.81 -13.91
C SER A 66 0.50 9.04 -13.51
N ARG A 67 0.13 9.78 -12.47
CA ARG A 67 0.89 10.96 -11.98
C ARG A 67 0.67 11.20 -10.50
N VAL A 68 1.54 12.02 -9.90
CA VAL A 68 1.39 12.52 -8.55
C VAL A 68 0.75 13.91 -8.59
N TRP A 69 -0.28 14.12 -7.78
CA TRP A 69 -0.76 15.46 -7.40
C TRP A 69 -0.16 15.86 -6.07
N VAL A 70 0.16 17.16 -5.94
CA VAL A 70 0.62 17.75 -4.70
C VAL A 70 -0.44 18.71 -4.22
N LEU A 71 -0.97 18.44 -3.03
CA LEU A 71 -1.94 19.28 -2.37
C LEU A 71 -1.30 19.96 -1.16
N GLN A 72 -1.61 21.23 -0.95
CA GLN A 72 -1.16 21.98 0.21
C GLN A 72 -2.19 23.07 0.54
N GLY A 73 -2.27 23.44 1.81
CA GLY A 73 -3.16 24.49 2.29
C GLY A 73 -2.64 25.06 3.62
N ARG A 74 -3.21 26.19 4.05
CA ARG A 74 -2.92 26.74 5.39
C ARG A 74 -3.39 25.82 6.52
N ASP A 75 -4.40 25.01 6.22
CA ASP A 75 -4.99 23.98 7.06
C ASP A 75 -5.72 22.99 6.15
N VAL A 76 -6.23 21.92 6.74
CA VAL A 76 -6.91 20.84 6.02
C VAL A 76 -8.25 21.26 5.38
N HIS A 77 -8.92 22.29 5.88
CA HIS A 77 -10.16 22.82 5.31
C HIS A 77 -9.89 23.69 4.05
N HIS A 78 -8.65 24.11 3.86
CA HIS A 78 -8.21 24.94 2.73
C HIS A 78 -7.18 24.24 1.86
N LEU A 79 -7.22 22.90 1.83
CA LEU A 79 -6.33 22.08 1.02
C LEU A 79 -6.68 22.24 -0.47
N GLN A 80 -5.68 22.54 -1.30
CA GLN A 80 -5.85 22.69 -2.74
C GLN A 80 -4.67 22.09 -3.50
N ARG A 81 -4.90 21.71 -4.76
CA ARG A 81 -3.83 21.24 -5.63
C ARG A 81 -2.92 22.41 -6.02
N ILE A 82 -1.63 22.30 -5.69
CA ILE A 82 -0.62 23.31 -5.99
C ILE A 82 0.36 22.86 -7.08
N GLY A 83 0.49 21.56 -7.31
CA GLY A 83 1.41 21.00 -8.30
C GLY A 83 0.98 19.62 -8.79
N GLU A 84 1.57 19.18 -9.90
CA GLU A 84 1.47 17.82 -10.39
C GLU A 84 2.77 17.38 -11.07
N SER A 85 3.10 16.10 -10.97
CA SER A 85 4.24 15.52 -11.68
C SER A 85 3.95 15.36 -13.18
N PRO A 86 4.98 15.13 -14.00
CA PRO A 86 4.81 14.51 -15.31
C PRO A 86 4.03 13.20 -15.22
N ARG A 87 3.46 12.75 -16.36
CA ARG A 87 2.80 11.46 -16.46
C ARG A 87 3.83 10.34 -16.64
N PHE A 88 3.68 9.28 -15.86
CA PHE A 88 4.37 8.01 -16.03
C PHE A 88 3.60 7.10 -17.00
N SER A 89 4.23 6.01 -17.43
CA SER A 89 3.56 5.00 -18.26
C SER A 89 2.58 4.13 -17.44
N GLY A 90 2.82 4.01 -16.13
CA GLY A 90 2.00 3.22 -15.21
C GLY A 90 1.33 4.04 -14.12
N ASP A 91 0.35 3.41 -13.45
CA ASP A 91 -0.33 4.00 -12.30
C ASP A 91 0.59 4.09 -11.09
N VAL A 92 0.47 5.20 -10.35
CA VAL A 92 1.16 5.44 -9.08
C VAL A 92 0.44 4.67 -8.00
N LEU A 93 1.09 3.65 -7.44
CA LEU A 93 0.51 2.76 -6.44
C LEU A 93 1.05 2.98 -5.03
N ASP A 94 2.26 3.53 -4.92
CA ASP A 94 2.83 3.82 -3.61
C ASP A 94 3.85 4.96 -3.65
N LEU A 95 4.02 5.63 -2.52
CA LEU A 95 4.71 6.91 -2.38
C LEU A 95 5.49 6.97 -1.06
N GLU A 96 6.78 7.23 -1.16
CA GLU A 96 7.66 7.37 0.00
C GLU A 96 8.54 8.61 -0.12
N VAL A 97 8.69 9.37 0.97
CA VAL A 97 9.42 10.64 0.98
C VAL A 97 10.70 10.53 1.81
N LYS A 98 11.82 10.94 1.22
CA LYS A 98 13.09 11.16 1.93
C LYS A 98 13.66 12.50 1.55
N ASP A 99 13.94 13.34 2.54
CA ASP A 99 14.43 14.71 2.32
C ASP A 99 13.46 15.50 1.42
N HIS A 100 13.89 15.93 0.23
CA HIS A 100 13.05 16.57 -0.78
C HIS A 100 12.82 15.67 -2.01
N TYR A 101 13.07 14.36 -1.87
CA TYR A 101 12.82 13.38 -2.91
C TYR A 101 11.60 12.53 -2.58
N LEU A 102 10.70 12.43 -3.55
CA LEU A 102 9.55 11.54 -3.51
C LEU A 102 9.84 10.33 -4.42
N PHE A 103 9.94 9.16 -3.82
CA PHE A 103 10.00 7.87 -4.50
C PHE A 103 8.58 7.42 -4.85
N VAL A 104 8.41 6.96 -6.08
CA VAL A 104 7.11 6.61 -6.65
C VAL A 104 7.17 5.20 -7.18
N ALA A 105 6.39 4.28 -6.60
CA ALA A 105 6.10 3.00 -7.23
C ALA A 105 5.04 3.21 -8.31
N ALA A 106 5.42 3.06 -9.58
CA ALA A 106 4.60 3.45 -10.72
C ALA A 106 4.34 2.30 -11.70
N ARG A 107 3.99 1.11 -11.20
CA ARG A 107 3.72 -0.11 -11.98
C ARG A 107 4.79 -0.39 -13.05
N ASP A 108 4.41 -0.35 -14.32
CA ASP A 108 5.26 -0.61 -15.49
C ASP A 108 6.26 0.52 -15.78
N ALA A 109 6.16 1.67 -15.10
CA ALA A 109 7.22 2.67 -15.10
C ALA A 109 8.35 2.35 -14.08
N GLY A 110 8.16 1.34 -13.22
CA GLY A 110 9.10 0.95 -12.18
C GLY A 110 9.09 1.93 -11.00
N ILE A 111 10.29 2.26 -10.48
CA ILE A 111 10.45 3.28 -9.44
C ILE A 111 10.85 4.59 -10.11
N ARG A 112 10.14 5.67 -9.81
CA ARG A 112 10.48 7.04 -10.26
C ARG A 112 10.87 7.89 -9.06
N VAL A 113 11.73 8.87 -9.29
CA VAL A 113 12.18 9.81 -8.26
C VAL A 113 11.84 11.21 -8.71
N LEU A 114 11.02 11.88 -7.91
CA LEU A 114 10.67 13.28 -8.10
C LEU A 114 11.46 14.14 -7.11
N ASP A 115 12.05 15.24 -7.57
CA ASP A 115 12.44 16.37 -6.73
C ASP A 115 11.17 17.19 -6.43
N VAL A 116 10.87 17.30 -5.14
CA VAL A 116 9.70 18.02 -4.61
C VAL A 116 10.11 19.17 -3.69
N SER A 117 11.34 19.69 -3.85
CA SER A 117 11.82 20.89 -3.14
C SER A 117 10.96 22.13 -3.42
N ASP A 118 10.46 22.24 -4.66
CA ASP A 118 9.32 23.09 -5.01
C ASP A 118 8.06 22.23 -5.22
N PRO A 119 7.15 22.14 -4.22
CA PRO A 119 5.97 21.29 -4.31
C PRO A 119 4.95 21.77 -5.37
N ALA A 120 5.06 23.02 -5.85
CA ALA A 120 4.24 23.51 -6.95
C ALA A 120 4.74 23.05 -8.33
N HIS A 121 6.03 22.67 -8.42
CA HIS A 121 6.66 22.22 -9.67
C HIS A 121 7.49 20.94 -9.47
N PRO A 122 6.87 19.78 -9.12
CA PRO A 122 7.59 18.52 -9.00
C PRO A 122 8.29 18.13 -10.30
N GLN A 123 9.57 17.76 -10.22
CA GLN A 123 10.36 17.37 -11.39
C GLN A 123 10.85 15.95 -11.26
N GLU A 124 10.72 15.16 -12.33
CA GLU A 124 11.37 13.86 -12.35
C GLU A 124 12.87 14.02 -12.60
N VAL A 125 13.66 13.50 -11.66
CA VAL A 125 15.12 13.63 -11.63
C VAL A 125 15.85 12.28 -11.70
N GLY A 126 15.10 11.17 -11.65
CA GLY A 126 15.66 9.83 -11.72
C GLY A 126 14.60 8.73 -11.67
N GLY A 127 15.07 7.50 -11.78
CA GLY A 127 14.22 6.32 -11.71
C GLY A 127 14.97 5.08 -12.14
N THR A 128 14.35 3.92 -11.93
CA THR A 128 14.85 2.62 -12.37
C THR A 128 13.70 1.68 -12.65
N TYR A 129 13.92 0.73 -13.55
CA TYR A 129 12.97 -0.32 -13.88
C TYR A 129 13.55 -1.67 -13.44
N PRO A 130 13.08 -2.28 -12.34
CA PRO A 130 13.67 -3.52 -11.83
C PRO A 130 13.40 -4.77 -12.68
N ALA A 131 13.03 -4.62 -13.95
CA ALA A 131 12.58 -5.65 -14.90
C ALA A 131 11.18 -6.23 -14.60
N ALA A 132 10.51 -5.74 -13.57
CA ALA A 132 9.14 -6.09 -13.20
C ALA A 132 8.37 -4.85 -12.74
N TRP A 133 7.06 -4.98 -12.62
CA TRP A 133 6.21 -3.92 -12.05
C TRP A 133 6.53 -3.76 -10.56
N VAL A 134 6.38 -2.53 -10.06
CA VAL A 134 6.52 -2.22 -8.64
C VAL A 134 5.18 -1.71 -8.11
N GLU A 135 4.67 -2.33 -7.05
CA GLU A 135 3.40 -1.93 -6.43
C GLU A 135 3.60 -1.21 -5.10
N GLY A 136 4.37 -1.79 -4.18
CA GLY A 136 4.65 -1.20 -2.86
C GLY A 136 6.13 -0.89 -2.67
N ILE A 137 6.42 0.16 -1.91
CA ILE A 137 7.78 0.55 -1.50
C ILE A 137 7.81 0.90 -0.02
N ALA A 138 8.94 0.65 0.63
CA ALA A 138 9.18 1.08 2.00
C ALA A 138 10.56 1.69 2.16
N LEU A 139 10.65 2.79 2.90
CA LEU A 139 11.91 3.40 3.32
C LEU A 139 12.31 2.93 4.72
N ALA A 140 13.56 2.52 4.87
CA ALA A 140 14.19 2.32 6.17
C ALA A 140 15.58 2.96 6.18
N GLY A 141 15.67 4.19 6.71
CA GLY A 141 16.88 5.00 6.65
C GLY A 141 17.26 5.34 5.20
N ASP A 142 18.47 4.98 4.79
CA ASP A 142 18.99 5.19 3.43
C ASP A 142 18.71 4.02 2.47
N ARG A 143 17.77 3.13 2.81
CA ARG A 143 17.40 1.97 1.99
C ARG A 143 15.95 2.07 1.54
N LEU A 144 15.73 1.83 0.25
CA LEU A 144 14.41 1.69 -0.36
C LEU A 144 14.19 0.22 -0.72
N TYR A 145 13.14 -0.36 -0.16
CA TYR A 145 12.69 -1.71 -0.42
C TYR A 145 11.51 -1.65 -1.38
N ALA A 146 11.50 -2.50 -2.40
CA ALA A 146 10.47 -2.51 -3.42
C ALA A 146 9.88 -3.90 -3.58
N ALA A 147 8.55 -3.98 -3.49
CA ALA A 147 7.77 -5.15 -3.85
C ALA A 147 7.59 -5.15 -5.38
N ALA A 148 8.48 -5.86 -6.07
CA ALA A 148 8.62 -5.86 -7.52
C ALA A 148 7.78 -6.97 -8.19
N THR A 149 6.55 -7.19 -7.73
CA THR A 149 5.62 -8.20 -8.28
C THR A 149 6.27 -9.56 -8.50
N TRP A 150 6.42 -10.02 -9.75
CA TRP A 150 7.07 -11.30 -10.09
C TRP A 150 8.58 -11.33 -9.87
N GLY A 151 9.21 -10.17 -9.62
CA GLY A 151 10.63 -10.04 -9.27
C GLY A 151 10.90 -10.06 -7.76
N GLY A 152 9.88 -10.29 -6.94
CA GLY A 152 10.00 -10.38 -5.48
C GLY A 152 10.47 -9.10 -4.81
N LEU A 153 11.40 -9.22 -3.87
CA LEU A 153 11.95 -8.10 -3.11
C LEU A 153 13.20 -7.54 -3.80
N VAL A 154 13.23 -6.23 -4.03
CA VAL A 154 14.40 -5.52 -4.56
C VAL A 154 14.80 -4.42 -3.59
N ILE A 155 16.10 -4.31 -3.29
CA ILE A 155 16.63 -3.37 -2.29
C ILE A 155 17.59 -2.39 -2.96
N PHE A 156 17.40 -1.09 -2.73
CA PHE A 156 18.24 -0.03 -3.24
C PHE A 156 18.83 0.81 -2.10
N ASP A 157 20.08 1.24 -2.26
CA ASP A 157 20.68 2.34 -1.51
C ASP A 157 20.24 3.66 -2.15
N VAL A 158 19.67 4.53 -1.32
CA VAL A 158 19.17 5.87 -1.66
C VAL A 158 19.83 6.99 -0.84
N SER A 159 20.97 6.71 -0.20
CA SER A 159 21.77 7.71 0.54
C SER A 159 22.22 8.89 -0.34
N ARG A 160 22.33 8.66 -1.65
CA ARG A 160 22.72 9.65 -2.67
C ARG A 160 21.64 9.81 -3.74
N ALA A 161 20.39 9.96 -3.30
CA ALA A 161 19.28 10.34 -4.17
C ALA A 161 19.65 11.56 -5.05
N PRO A 162 19.19 11.62 -6.32
CA PRO A 162 18.17 10.76 -6.93
C PRO A 162 18.71 9.45 -7.53
N ARG A 163 19.99 9.09 -7.31
CA ARG A 163 20.54 7.83 -7.81
C ARG A 163 20.13 6.67 -6.92
N LEU A 164 19.48 5.67 -7.51
CA LEU A 164 19.15 4.39 -6.86
C LEU A 164 20.25 3.38 -7.18
N HIS A 165 20.99 2.93 -6.16
CA HIS A 165 21.99 1.88 -6.35
C HIS A 165 21.41 0.54 -5.90
N LEU A 166 21.29 -0.41 -6.83
CA LEU A 166 20.82 -1.77 -6.51
C LEU A 166 21.79 -2.42 -5.52
N MET A 167 21.29 -2.81 -4.35
CA MET A 167 22.05 -3.56 -3.36
C MET A 167 21.88 -5.06 -3.55
N GLY A 168 20.62 -5.52 -3.56
CA GLY A 168 20.30 -6.94 -3.60
C GLY A 168 18.87 -7.20 -4.04
N ARG A 169 18.59 -8.48 -4.30
CA ARG A 169 17.29 -8.99 -4.74
C ARG A 169 17.02 -10.34 -4.12
N LEU A 170 15.76 -10.64 -3.88
CA LEU A 170 15.27 -11.95 -3.48
C LEU A 170 14.00 -12.24 -4.26
N ASP A 171 14.05 -13.24 -5.13
CA ASP A 171 12.85 -13.74 -5.81
C ASP A 171 11.92 -14.37 -4.77
N THR A 172 10.65 -13.97 -4.78
CA THR A 172 9.59 -14.57 -3.96
C THR A 172 8.71 -15.47 -4.83
N PRO A 173 8.06 -16.51 -4.27
CA PRO A 173 7.32 -17.48 -5.08
C PRO A 173 6.02 -16.94 -5.68
N GLY A 174 5.53 -15.79 -5.20
CA GLY A 174 4.26 -15.20 -5.57
C GLY A 174 4.35 -13.86 -6.30
N TYR A 175 3.40 -12.98 -5.99
CA TYR A 175 3.30 -11.65 -6.57
C TYR A 175 3.43 -10.62 -5.44
N ALA A 176 4.64 -10.08 -5.28
CA ALA A 176 4.95 -9.11 -4.23
C ALA A 176 4.17 -7.81 -4.44
N ARG A 177 3.25 -7.49 -3.51
CA ARG A 177 2.37 -6.32 -3.56
C ARG A 177 2.80 -5.20 -2.64
N ASP A 178 3.24 -5.56 -1.45
CA ASP A 178 3.61 -4.61 -0.40
C ASP A 178 4.82 -5.13 0.38
N VAL A 179 5.59 -4.22 0.95
CA VAL A 179 6.74 -4.52 1.79
C VAL A 179 6.79 -3.54 2.94
N THR A 180 7.11 -4.02 4.13
CA THR A 180 7.44 -3.16 5.27
C THR A 180 8.66 -3.70 6.01
N VAL A 181 9.36 -2.84 6.74
CA VAL A 181 10.65 -3.16 7.36
C VAL A 181 10.66 -2.76 8.83
N SER A 182 11.12 -3.66 9.69
CA SER A 182 11.35 -3.42 11.12
C SER A 182 12.71 -3.96 11.52
N GLY A 183 13.66 -3.05 11.74
CA GLY A 183 15.04 -3.40 12.04
C GLY A 183 15.67 -4.26 10.92
N PRO A 184 16.17 -5.47 11.20
CA PRO A 184 16.78 -6.34 10.19
C PRO A 184 15.76 -7.20 9.42
N VAL A 185 14.46 -7.03 9.63
CA VAL A 185 13.41 -7.88 9.03
C VAL A 185 12.57 -7.08 8.06
N ALA A 186 12.40 -7.60 6.84
CA ALA A 186 11.39 -7.17 5.90
C ALA A 186 10.25 -8.20 5.84
N LEU A 187 9.01 -7.74 5.85
CA LEU A 187 7.83 -8.55 5.56
C LEU A 187 7.32 -8.20 4.17
N VAL A 188 7.10 -9.21 3.34
CA VAL A 188 6.57 -9.05 1.98
C VAL A 188 5.20 -9.70 1.89
N ALA A 189 4.20 -8.91 1.49
CA ALA A 189 2.87 -9.40 1.12
C ALA A 189 2.93 -9.96 -0.32
N ASP A 190 3.10 -11.27 -0.46
CA ASP A 190 3.44 -11.93 -1.73
C ASP A 190 2.24 -12.58 -2.44
N TRP A 191 1.04 -12.06 -2.17
CA TRP A 191 -0.22 -12.52 -2.73
C TRP A 191 -0.44 -14.04 -2.58
N HIS A 192 -0.29 -14.84 -3.64
CA HIS A 192 -0.44 -16.30 -3.57
C HIS A 192 0.78 -17.02 -2.97
N GLY A 193 1.91 -16.33 -2.80
CA GLY A 193 3.08 -16.82 -2.06
C GLY A 193 2.98 -16.65 -0.54
N GLY A 194 1.88 -16.06 -0.05
CA GLY A 194 1.66 -15.81 1.37
C GLY A 194 2.47 -14.62 1.90
N ILE A 195 2.79 -14.64 3.19
CA ILE A 195 3.62 -13.61 3.82
C ILE A 195 5.05 -14.15 3.88
N ARG A 196 6.01 -13.43 3.33
CA ARG A 196 7.43 -13.80 3.37
C ARG A 196 8.13 -12.99 4.44
N VAL A 197 8.93 -13.66 5.28
CA VAL A 197 9.75 -13.03 6.32
C VAL A 197 11.21 -13.10 5.87
N VAL A 198 11.81 -11.94 5.64
CA VAL A 198 13.12 -11.82 5.01
C VAL A 198 14.09 -11.12 5.96
N ASP A 199 15.22 -11.75 6.23
CA ASP A 199 16.38 -11.13 6.86
C ASP A 199 17.08 -10.23 5.84
N VAL A 200 17.12 -8.94 6.16
CA VAL A 200 17.72 -7.85 5.37
C VAL A 200 18.83 -7.13 6.13
N SER A 201 19.41 -7.80 7.14
CA SER A 201 20.61 -7.33 7.84
C SER A 201 21.75 -7.04 6.87
N HIS A 202 21.90 -7.91 5.86
CA HIS A 202 22.82 -7.78 4.73
C HIS A 202 22.00 -7.55 3.46
N PRO A 203 21.74 -6.28 3.06
CA PRO A 203 20.81 -5.94 1.98
C PRO A 203 21.29 -6.34 0.58
N ASP A 204 22.58 -6.66 0.43
CA ASP A 204 23.19 -7.25 -0.76
C ASP A 204 22.97 -8.77 -0.88
N HIS A 205 22.63 -9.41 0.26
CA HIS A 205 22.33 -10.84 0.35
C HIS A 205 21.06 -11.08 1.20
N PRO A 206 19.90 -10.52 0.79
CA PRO A 206 18.65 -10.75 1.49
C PRO A 206 18.31 -12.25 1.50
N ARG A 207 17.83 -12.75 2.65
CA ARG A 207 17.53 -14.17 2.83
C ARG A 207 16.18 -14.37 3.47
N GLU A 208 15.34 -15.16 2.84
CA GLU A 208 14.10 -15.60 3.50
C GLU A 208 14.41 -16.49 4.70
N VAL A 209 13.81 -16.16 5.85
CA VAL A 209 13.98 -16.92 7.11
C VAL A 209 12.72 -17.67 7.52
N ALA A 210 11.55 -17.23 7.06
CA ALA A 210 10.29 -17.93 7.27
C ALA A 210 9.24 -17.48 6.25
N ALA A 211 8.15 -18.25 6.19
CA ALA A 211 6.96 -17.90 5.43
C ALA A 211 5.69 -18.35 6.17
N LEU A 212 4.62 -17.58 6.00
CA LEU A 212 3.27 -17.97 6.39
C LEU A 212 2.45 -18.18 5.13
N GLU A 213 2.39 -19.43 4.70
CA GLU A 213 1.63 -19.87 3.55
C GLU A 213 0.19 -20.22 3.94
N GLY A 214 -0.75 -20.09 3.01
CA GLY A 214 -2.16 -20.40 3.26
C GLY A 214 -3.09 -19.91 2.15
N GLU A 215 -4.39 -20.04 2.38
CA GLU A 215 -5.44 -19.72 1.39
C GLU A 215 -5.73 -18.22 1.24
N THR A 216 -5.12 -17.39 2.10
CA THR A 216 -5.29 -15.94 2.13
C THR A 216 -4.43 -15.27 1.07
N ARG A 217 -4.76 -14.02 0.72
CA ARG A 217 -4.05 -13.25 -0.32
C ARG A 217 -3.55 -11.93 0.28
N PRO A 218 -2.46 -11.93 1.07
CA PRO A 218 -1.88 -10.71 1.63
C PRO A 218 -1.75 -9.61 0.57
N GLN A 219 -2.30 -8.44 0.90
CA GLN A 219 -2.34 -7.24 0.07
C GLN A 219 -1.44 -6.15 0.62
N SER A 220 -1.46 -5.98 1.95
CA SER A 220 -0.71 -4.94 2.65
C SER A 220 -0.30 -5.40 4.04
N VAL A 221 0.83 -4.89 4.52
CA VAL A 221 1.41 -5.25 5.81
C VAL A 221 1.90 -4.01 6.58
N ALA A 222 1.55 -3.93 7.86
CA ALA A 222 2.07 -2.92 8.78
C ALA A 222 2.66 -3.59 10.03
N ILE A 223 3.70 -2.99 10.62
CA ILE A 223 4.37 -3.52 11.82
C ILE A 223 4.29 -2.51 12.96
N ARG A 224 4.02 -3.00 14.18
CA ARG A 224 4.19 -2.26 15.44
C ARG A 224 4.88 -3.14 16.47
N GLY A 225 6.13 -2.78 16.79
CA GLY A 225 6.97 -3.61 17.66
C GLY A 225 7.16 -5.01 17.06
N PRO A 226 6.90 -6.08 17.83
CA PRO A 226 7.04 -7.45 17.34
C PRO A 226 5.75 -8.00 16.68
N ILE A 227 4.76 -7.16 16.39
CA ILE A 227 3.48 -7.59 15.83
C ILE A 227 3.29 -7.01 14.43
N ALA A 228 2.98 -7.88 13.48
CA ALA A 228 2.57 -7.52 12.14
C ALA A 228 1.05 -7.65 11.97
N TYR A 229 0.49 -6.75 11.18
CA TYR A 229 -0.93 -6.64 10.86
C TYR A 229 -1.05 -6.70 9.35
N VAL A 230 -1.83 -7.64 8.83
CA VAL A 230 -1.89 -7.94 7.40
C VAL A 230 -3.32 -7.91 6.89
N ALA A 231 -3.60 -6.99 5.98
CA ALA A 231 -4.82 -7.03 5.17
C ALA A 231 -4.66 -8.13 4.12
N ASP A 232 -5.50 -9.17 4.19
CA ASP A 232 -5.27 -10.43 3.48
C ASP A 232 -6.32 -10.80 2.42
N GLY A 233 -7.15 -9.82 2.04
CA GLY A 233 -8.28 -9.97 1.14
C GLY A 233 -9.55 -10.43 1.84
N TRP A 234 -9.46 -11.21 2.92
CA TRP A 234 -10.63 -11.70 3.67
C TRP A 234 -10.84 -10.98 5.00
N GLY A 235 -9.82 -10.27 5.47
CA GLY A 235 -9.83 -9.67 6.77
C GLY A 235 -8.50 -9.08 7.20
N LEU A 236 -8.23 -9.20 8.50
CA LEU A 236 -7.00 -8.78 9.16
C LEU A 236 -6.37 -9.97 9.88
N GLN A 237 -5.12 -10.29 9.54
CA GLN A 237 -4.29 -11.19 10.34
C GLN A 237 -3.43 -10.38 11.31
N VAL A 238 -3.32 -10.85 12.54
CA VAL A 238 -2.39 -10.34 13.54
C VAL A 238 -1.37 -11.42 13.80
N ILE A 239 -0.10 -11.07 13.67
CA ILE A 239 1.00 -12.03 13.57
C ILE A 239 2.10 -11.60 14.52
N ASP A 240 2.49 -12.50 15.42
CA ASP A 240 3.67 -12.35 16.24
C ASP A 240 4.91 -12.71 15.41
N ILE A 241 5.82 -11.74 15.30
CA ILE A 241 7.11 -11.83 14.61
C ILE A 241 8.28 -11.59 15.58
N SER A 242 8.08 -11.79 16.89
CA SER A 242 9.14 -11.68 17.92
C SER A 242 10.34 -12.57 17.61
N ASP A 243 10.08 -13.77 17.07
CA ASP A 243 11.07 -14.61 16.43
C ASP A 243 10.76 -14.65 14.92
N PRO A 244 11.52 -13.92 14.08
CA PRO A 244 11.30 -13.88 12.63
C PRO A 244 11.46 -15.24 11.94
N ALA A 245 12.17 -16.19 12.53
CA ALA A 245 12.30 -17.55 11.99
C ALA A 245 11.08 -18.42 12.30
N VAL A 246 10.23 -18.02 13.26
CA VAL A 246 9.04 -18.76 13.68
C VAL A 246 7.85 -17.81 13.87
N PRO A 247 7.41 -17.10 12.81
CA PRO A 247 6.27 -16.20 12.88
C PRO A 247 4.99 -16.99 13.18
N ARG A 248 4.07 -16.40 13.95
CA ARG A 248 2.83 -17.07 14.37
C ARG A 248 1.63 -16.16 14.23
N VAL A 249 0.58 -16.65 13.57
CA VAL A 249 -0.70 -15.94 13.52
C VAL A 249 -1.36 -16.05 14.89
N VAL A 250 -1.48 -14.93 15.59
CA VAL A 250 -2.12 -14.85 16.93
C VAL A 250 -3.62 -14.64 16.83
N LYS A 251 -4.08 -13.96 15.77
CA LYS A 251 -5.49 -13.68 15.54
C LYS A 251 -5.79 -13.59 14.05
N ARG A 252 -6.98 -14.07 13.67
CA ARG A 252 -7.62 -13.80 12.38
C ARG A 252 -8.96 -13.14 12.64
N LEU A 253 -9.20 -12.01 12.00
CA LEU A 253 -10.47 -11.31 12.00
C LEU A 253 -11.00 -11.33 10.57
N LEU A 254 -12.09 -12.04 10.33
CA LEU A 254 -12.84 -11.86 9.08
C LEU A 254 -13.48 -10.47 9.13
N LEU A 255 -13.30 -9.69 8.07
CA LEU A 255 -13.84 -8.33 7.96
C LEU A 255 -14.83 -8.26 6.79
N PRO A 256 -15.76 -7.32 6.78
CA PRO A 256 -16.69 -7.16 5.67
C PRO A 256 -15.95 -6.66 4.42
N ALA A 257 -16.20 -7.30 3.28
CA ALA A 257 -15.59 -6.99 1.98
C ALA A 257 -14.08 -7.22 1.88
N TRP A 258 -13.56 -7.06 0.66
CA TRP A 258 -12.17 -7.34 0.32
C TRP A 258 -11.22 -6.30 0.92
N THR A 259 -10.33 -6.73 1.83
CA THR A 259 -9.38 -5.86 2.51
C THR A 259 -8.11 -5.65 1.68
N VAL A 260 -7.65 -4.40 1.56
CA VAL A 260 -6.56 -4.04 0.63
C VAL A 260 -5.41 -3.28 1.26
N HIS A 261 -5.64 -2.58 2.38
CA HIS A 261 -4.62 -1.77 3.04
C HIS A 261 -4.83 -1.77 4.55
N VAL A 262 -3.74 -1.71 5.32
CA VAL A 262 -3.78 -1.55 6.77
C VAL A 262 -2.79 -0.47 7.21
N ALA A 263 -3.25 0.46 8.04
CA ALA A 263 -2.42 1.47 8.70
C ALA A 263 -2.63 1.41 10.21
N LEU A 264 -1.61 1.79 10.98
CA LEU A 264 -1.62 1.75 12.44
C LEU A 264 -1.49 3.16 13.01
N GLN A 265 -2.26 3.46 14.06
CA GLN A 265 -2.09 4.67 14.85
C GLN A 265 -2.45 4.38 16.31
N GLY A 266 -1.48 4.53 17.22
CA GLY A 266 -1.65 4.14 18.61
C GLY A 266 -2.09 2.67 18.71
N ASP A 267 -3.18 2.43 19.42
CA ASP A 267 -3.80 1.11 19.63
C ASP A 267 -4.88 0.73 18.60
N ARG A 268 -4.90 1.42 17.46
CA ARG A 268 -5.87 1.17 16.38
C ARG A 268 -5.19 0.72 15.10
N ALA A 269 -5.80 -0.26 14.45
CA ALA A 269 -5.55 -0.59 13.05
C ALA A 269 -6.74 -0.11 12.20
N TYR A 270 -6.43 0.62 11.13
CA TYR A 270 -7.37 1.14 10.15
C TYR A 270 -7.22 0.31 8.88
N VAL A 271 -8.25 -0.47 8.55
CA VAL A 271 -8.22 -1.43 7.44
C VAL A 271 -9.13 -0.93 6.32
N SER A 272 -8.57 -0.59 5.17
CA SER A 272 -9.34 -0.28 3.97
C SER A 272 -9.97 -1.55 3.42
N ALA A 273 -11.30 -1.58 3.38
CA ALA A 273 -12.10 -2.74 2.99
C ALA A 273 -13.02 -2.42 1.81
N ARG A 274 -12.46 -1.79 0.76
CA ARG A 274 -13.17 -1.40 -0.47
C ARG A 274 -14.53 -0.77 -0.16
N ASP A 275 -15.63 -1.42 -0.54
CA ASP A 275 -16.99 -0.91 -0.45
C ASP A 275 -17.51 -0.80 1.00
N ALA A 276 -16.87 -1.48 1.96
CA ALA A 276 -17.20 -1.36 3.38
C ALA A 276 -16.60 -0.09 4.02
N GLY A 277 -15.72 0.63 3.32
CA GLY A 277 -15.01 1.81 3.81
C GLY A 277 -13.76 1.45 4.60
N VAL A 278 -13.50 2.18 5.69
CA VAL A 278 -12.36 1.91 6.59
C VAL A 278 -12.86 1.26 7.87
N ILE A 279 -12.46 0.02 8.12
CA ILE A 279 -12.78 -0.71 9.36
C ILE A 279 -11.74 -0.37 10.42
N VAL A 280 -12.20 -0.04 11.63
CA VAL A 280 -11.34 0.27 12.76
C VAL A 280 -11.31 -0.92 13.71
N VAL A 281 -10.11 -1.40 14.02
CA VAL A 281 -9.86 -2.53 14.90
C VAL A 281 -9.03 -2.05 16.08
N ASP A 282 -9.50 -2.34 17.30
CA ASP A 282 -8.70 -2.20 18.51
C ASP A 282 -7.67 -3.34 18.53
N VAL A 283 -6.41 -2.95 18.60
CA VAL A 283 -5.25 -3.84 18.61
C VAL A 283 -4.35 -3.62 19.83
N SER A 284 -4.86 -2.98 20.89
CA SER A 284 -4.16 -2.76 22.16
C SER A 284 -3.62 -4.07 22.76
N ASP A 285 -4.41 -5.15 22.68
CA ASP A 285 -4.00 -6.53 22.93
C ASP A 285 -4.10 -7.32 21.61
N PRO A 286 -2.96 -7.68 20.99
CA PRO A 286 -2.92 -8.43 19.73
C PRO A 286 -3.79 -9.71 19.73
N ALA A 287 -3.81 -10.46 20.84
CA ALA A 287 -4.57 -11.70 20.96
C ALA A 287 -6.08 -11.46 21.15
N ARG A 288 -6.45 -10.30 21.70
CA ARG A 288 -7.85 -9.86 21.92
C ARG A 288 -8.30 -8.76 20.96
N SER A 289 -7.62 -8.64 19.82
CA SER A 289 -8.00 -7.67 18.78
C SER A 289 -9.45 -7.86 18.35
N HIS A 290 -10.19 -6.76 18.20
CA HIS A 290 -11.61 -6.78 17.85
C HIS A 290 -12.04 -5.52 17.09
N VAL A 291 -13.08 -5.65 16.26
CA VAL A 291 -13.62 -4.53 15.48
C VAL A 291 -14.34 -3.55 16.42
N VAL A 292 -13.99 -2.27 16.31
CA VAL A 292 -14.61 -1.16 17.07
C VAL A 292 -15.75 -0.54 16.28
N GLY A 293 -15.57 -0.41 14.97
CA GLY A 293 -16.53 0.24 14.09
C GLY A 293 -15.96 0.45 12.70
N ARG A 294 -16.56 1.37 11.94
CA ARG A 294 -16.06 1.77 10.63
C ARG A 294 -16.29 3.24 10.33
N TYR A 295 -15.47 3.79 9.44
CA TYR A 295 -15.80 5.00 8.71
C TYR A 295 -16.34 4.61 7.33
N ALA A 296 -17.63 4.91 7.11
CA ALA A 296 -18.23 4.72 5.80
C ALA A 296 -17.64 5.73 4.80
N THR A 297 -17.36 5.27 3.60
CA THR A 297 -16.85 6.09 2.51
C THR A 297 -17.89 6.16 1.39
N THR A 298 -17.76 7.16 0.53
CA THR A 298 -18.64 7.40 -0.62
C THR A 298 -18.29 6.57 -1.87
N ALA A 299 -17.16 5.87 -1.82
CA ALA A 299 -16.60 5.00 -2.85
C ALA A 299 -15.54 4.07 -2.22
N ALA A 300 -15.11 3.03 -2.95
CA ALA A 300 -14.19 2.01 -2.46
C ALA A 300 -12.91 2.62 -1.87
N ALA A 301 -12.67 2.37 -0.58
CA ALA A 301 -11.45 2.78 0.11
C ALA A 301 -10.28 1.88 -0.33
N VAL A 302 -9.20 2.49 -0.81
CA VAL A 302 -8.00 1.77 -1.27
C VAL A 302 -6.79 1.96 -0.36
N GLN A 303 -6.67 3.13 0.26
CA GLN A 303 -5.63 3.42 1.25
C GLN A 303 -6.20 4.34 2.33
N VAL A 304 -5.71 4.18 3.55
CA VAL A 304 -5.99 5.09 4.66
C VAL A 304 -4.67 5.46 5.33
N VAL A 305 -4.48 6.75 5.58
CA VAL A 305 -3.32 7.31 6.28
C VAL A 305 -3.83 8.10 7.49
N PRO A 306 -3.69 7.56 8.71
CA PRO A 306 -4.06 8.26 9.93
C PRO A 306 -3.02 9.34 10.27
N VAL A 307 -3.47 10.59 10.42
CA VAL A 307 -2.68 11.74 10.86
C VAL A 307 -3.51 12.51 11.89
N PRO A 308 -3.47 12.13 13.18
CA PRO A 308 -4.40 12.64 14.18
C PRO A 308 -4.50 14.17 14.20
N PRO A 309 -5.71 14.74 14.27
CA PRO A 309 -7.01 14.07 14.47
C PRO A 309 -7.72 13.64 13.17
N TYR A 310 -7.01 13.53 12.04
CA TYR A 310 -7.57 13.29 10.72
C TYR A 310 -7.24 11.91 10.15
N LEU A 311 -8.12 11.40 9.29
CA LEU A 311 -7.90 10.24 8.43
C LEU A 311 -7.95 10.70 6.97
N TYR A 312 -6.87 10.47 6.24
CA TYR A 312 -6.77 10.71 4.81
C TYR A 312 -7.07 9.40 4.10
N ILE A 313 -8.11 9.37 3.26
CA ILE A 313 -8.61 8.14 2.64
C ILE A 313 -8.59 8.30 1.13
N ALA A 314 -7.80 7.46 0.46
CA ALA A 314 -7.81 7.34 -0.99
C ALA A 314 -9.01 6.49 -1.41
N GLN A 315 -9.75 6.97 -2.40
CA GLN A 315 -10.91 6.32 -2.96
C GLN A 315 -10.71 6.11 -4.47
N GLU A 316 -10.87 4.86 -4.94
CA GLU A 316 -10.53 4.44 -6.32
C GLU A 316 -11.23 5.29 -7.39
N MET A 317 -12.43 5.81 -7.10
CA MET A 317 -13.22 6.62 -8.06
C MET A 317 -13.71 7.94 -7.48
N ASN A 318 -13.25 8.31 -6.28
CA ASN A 318 -13.69 9.54 -5.62
C ASN A 318 -12.53 10.31 -4.95
N GLY A 319 -11.30 10.06 -5.38
CA GLY A 319 -10.15 10.86 -5.02
C GLY A 319 -9.81 10.77 -3.52
N LEU A 320 -9.66 11.91 -2.85
CA LEU A 320 -9.28 12.02 -1.45
C LEU A 320 -10.49 12.41 -0.61
N LEU A 321 -10.76 11.64 0.43
CA LEU A 321 -11.66 12.03 1.53
C LEU A 321 -10.85 12.25 2.79
N ILE A 322 -11.09 13.38 3.47
CA ILE A 322 -10.49 13.65 4.78
C ILE A 322 -11.60 13.67 5.82
N LEU A 323 -11.49 12.79 6.80
CA LEU A 323 -12.38 12.73 7.95
C LEU A 323 -11.64 13.24 9.20
N ARG A 324 -12.34 13.98 10.06
CA ARG A 324 -11.88 14.24 11.42
C ARG A 324 -12.51 13.20 12.35
N GLU A 325 -11.67 12.51 13.11
CA GLU A 325 -12.13 11.60 14.15
C GLU A 325 -12.75 12.41 15.30
N GLN A 326 -13.92 11.98 15.79
CA GLN A 326 -14.53 12.50 17.01
C GLN A 326 -14.28 11.50 18.14
N GLU A 327 -13.95 12.02 19.33
CA GLU A 327 -13.78 11.22 20.57
C GLU A 327 -15.09 10.59 21.05
#